data_AF-A0A7S3HT14-F1
#
_entry.id   AF-A0A7S3HT14-F1
#
_cell.length_a   1.000
_cell.length_b   1.000
_cell.length_c   1.000
_cell.angle_alpha   90.00
_cell.angle_beta   90.00
_cell.angle_gamma   90.00
#
_symmetry.space_group_name_H-M   'P 1'
#
loop_
_entity.id
_entity.type
_entity.pdbx_description
1 polymer ?
#
loop_
_entity_poly.entity_id
_entity_poly.type
_entity_poly.pdbx_seq_one_letter_code
_entity_poly.pdbx_strand_id
1 'polypeptide(L)'
;FWCNIYNTITVHAIISRGSPGTTLLERSAFMRASKYNIGGVLHSLLDIEHGILRHASTKPMLFGPLTVNLTFAERDPRRKQVLEEPRPNISFVLCNACVTSPALVVLKDADIIAEE
;
A
#
# COMPACT_ATOMS: atom_id res chain seq x y z
N PHE A 1 5.22 8.25 10.02
CA PHE A 1 4.57 7.01 10.49
C PHE A 1 4.00 6.19 9.32
N TRP A 2 2.95 6.65 8.64
CA TRP A 2 2.24 5.87 7.62
C TRP A 2 3.09 5.38 6.44
N CYS A 3 4.05 6.17 5.93
CA CYS A 3 4.95 5.70 4.88
C CYS A 3 5.78 4.47 5.30
N ASN A 4 6.26 4.45 6.54
CA ASN A 4 7.02 3.31 7.07
C ASN A 4 6.13 2.07 7.18
N ILE A 5 4.90 2.24 7.66
CA ILE A 5 3.92 1.15 7.74
C ILE A 5 3.58 0.61 6.36
N TYR A 6 3.33 1.50 5.38
CA TYR A 6 3.08 1.10 4.00
C TYR A 6 4.22 0.26 3.46
N ASN A 7 5.46 0.75 3.53
CA ASN A 7 6.64 0.03 3.03
C ASN A 7 6.84 -1.31 3.75
N THR A 8 6.59 -1.36 5.06
CA THR A 8 6.67 -2.60 5.85
C THR A 8 5.64 -3.63 5.41
N ILE A 9 4.37 -3.21 5.25
CA ILE A 9 3.29 -4.08 4.77
C ILE A 9 3.61 -4.55 3.35
N THR A 10 4.14 -3.68 2.49
CA THR A 10 4.51 -4.06 1.13
C THR A 10 5.56 -5.17 1.12
N VAL A 11 6.67 -5.01 1.84
CA VAL A 11 7.71 -6.04 1.93
C VAL A 11 7.14 -7.34 2.49
N HIS A 12 6.40 -7.29 3.59
CA HIS A 12 5.79 -8.49 4.17
C HIS A 12 4.81 -9.16 3.20
N ALA A 13 3.99 -8.39 2.49
CA ALA A 13 3.04 -8.93 1.52
C ALA A 13 3.74 -9.62 0.34
N ILE A 14 4.87 -9.09 -0.13
CA ILE A 14 5.68 -9.73 -1.18
C ILE A 14 6.28 -11.04 -0.67
N ILE A 15 6.86 -11.05 0.54
CA ILE A 15 7.46 -12.26 1.12
C ILE A 15 6.41 -13.36 1.33
N SER A 16 5.22 -12.99 1.81
CA SER A 16 4.17 -13.95 2.18
C SER A 16 3.32 -14.44 1.01
N ARG A 17 3.13 -13.63 -0.04
CA ARG A 17 2.19 -13.94 -1.15
C ARG A 17 2.77 -13.78 -2.55
N GLY A 18 4.03 -13.35 -2.67
CA GLY A 18 4.67 -13.12 -3.95
C GLY A 18 4.29 -11.78 -4.59
N SER A 19 4.54 -11.70 -5.90
CA SER A 19 4.40 -10.45 -6.68
C SER A 19 2.94 -9.99 -6.78
N PRO A 20 2.66 -8.66 -6.73
CA PRO A 20 1.31 -8.09 -6.84
C PRO A 20 0.65 -8.20 -8.23
N GLY A 21 1.25 -8.93 -9.18
CA GLY A 21 0.79 -9.04 -10.56
C GLY A 21 1.11 -7.81 -11.41
N THR A 22 0.70 -7.86 -12.68
CA THR A 22 0.99 -6.82 -13.69
C THR A 22 -0.23 -5.97 -14.02
N THR A 23 -1.44 -6.50 -13.84
CA THR A 23 -2.68 -5.79 -14.16
C THR A 23 -3.12 -4.86 -13.02
N LEU A 24 -3.86 -3.80 -13.34
CA LEU A 24 -4.41 -2.89 -12.32
C LEU A 24 -5.35 -3.60 -11.33
N LEU A 25 -6.08 -4.62 -11.80
CA LEU A 25 -7.01 -5.38 -10.98
C LEU A 25 -6.26 -6.25 -9.95
N GLU A 26 -5.25 -7.01 -10.40
CA GLU A 26 -4.40 -7.81 -9.51
C GLU A 26 -3.73 -6.95 -8.46
N ARG A 27 -3.17 -5.81 -8.86
CA ARG A 27 -2.51 -4.87 -7.95
C ARG A 27 -3.49 -4.29 -6.93
N SER A 28 -4.69 -3.91 -7.36
CA SER A 28 -5.74 -3.41 -6.47
C SER A 28 -6.20 -4.48 -5.48
N ALA A 29 -6.33 -5.73 -5.93
CA ALA A 29 -6.69 -6.87 -5.09
C ALA A 29 -5.58 -7.15 -4.07
N PHE A 30 -4.32 -7.18 -4.50
CA PHE A 30 -3.15 -7.32 -3.64
C PHE A 30 -3.14 -6.23 -2.56
N MET A 31 -3.23 -4.96 -2.96
CA MET A 31 -3.20 -3.83 -2.03
C MET A 31 -4.32 -3.86 -1.00
N ARG A 32 -5.53 -4.25 -1.41
CA ARG A 32 -6.68 -4.38 -0.51
C ARG A 32 -6.53 -5.57 0.44
N ALA A 33 -5.91 -6.66 -0.01
CA ALA A 33 -5.65 -7.85 0.80
C ALA A 33 -4.45 -7.68 1.74
N SER A 34 -3.49 -6.81 1.43
CA SER A 34 -2.34 -6.44 2.27
C SER A 34 -2.75 -5.47 3.37
N LYS A 35 -2.89 -5.92 4.62
CA LYS A 35 -3.39 -5.08 5.72
C LYS A 35 -2.78 -5.43 7.07
N TYR A 36 -2.59 -4.43 7.92
CA TYR A 36 -2.26 -4.59 9.34
C TYR A 36 -3.37 -4.05 10.23
N ASN A 37 -3.50 -4.64 11.41
CA ASN A 37 -4.29 -4.07 12.49
C ASN A 37 -3.42 -3.08 13.28
N ILE A 38 -3.85 -1.82 13.33
CA ILE A 38 -3.16 -0.74 14.02
C ILE A 38 -4.19 -0.05 14.90
N GLY A 39 -4.02 -0.15 16.22
CA GLY A 39 -4.94 0.46 17.18
C GLY A 39 -6.37 -0.09 17.10
N GLY A 40 -6.55 -1.37 16.75
CA GLY A 40 -7.87 -1.99 16.63
C GLY A 40 -8.56 -1.79 15.28
N VAL A 41 -7.93 -1.09 14.34
CA VAL A 41 -8.48 -0.81 13.01
C VAL A 41 -7.58 -1.39 11.92
N LEU A 42 -8.19 -2.03 10.93
CA LEU A 42 -7.49 -2.57 9.77
C LEU A 42 -7.14 -1.46 8.78
N HIS A 43 -5.88 -1.42 8.37
CA HIS A 43 -5.36 -0.50 7.37
C HIS A 43 -4.71 -1.31 6.25
N SER A 44 -5.33 -1.28 5.08
CA SER A 44 -4.74 -1.87 3.88
C SER A 44 -3.74 -0.93 3.20
N LEU A 45 -2.91 -1.45 2.29
CA LEU A 45 -2.05 -0.61 1.46
C LEU A 45 -2.88 0.43 0.68
N LEU A 46 -4.05 0.02 0.18
CA LEU A 46 -4.96 0.91 -0.53
C LEU A 46 -5.49 2.04 0.37
N ASP A 47 -5.86 1.71 1.62
CA ASP A 47 -6.33 2.68 2.61
C ASP A 47 -5.22 3.68 2.97
N ILE A 48 -3.99 3.19 3.18
CA ILE A 48 -2.87 4.05 3.57
C ILE A 48 -2.47 4.98 2.42
N GLU A 49 -2.30 4.45 1.21
CA GLU A 49 -1.86 5.25 0.06
C GLU A 49 -2.94 6.24 -0.38
N HIS A 50 -4.17 5.79 -0.63
CA HIS A 50 -5.20 6.65 -1.20
C HIS A 50 -6.12 7.27 -0.16
N GLY A 51 -6.44 6.54 0.90
CA GLY A 51 -7.36 6.99 1.94
C GLY A 51 -6.71 7.99 2.90
N ILE A 52 -5.43 7.80 3.26
CA ILE A 52 -4.71 8.62 4.24
C ILE A 52 -3.74 9.60 3.55
N LEU A 53 -2.79 9.08 2.78
CA LEU A 53 -1.65 9.83 2.27
C LEU A 53 -1.99 10.70 1.05
N ARG A 54 -2.80 10.20 0.12
CA ARG A 54 -3.20 10.92 -1.10
C ARG A 54 -4.63 11.47 -1.03
N HIS A 55 -5.26 11.48 0.14
CA HIS A 55 -6.65 11.91 0.30
C HIS A 55 -6.93 13.31 -0.26
N ALA A 56 -6.09 14.27 0.12
CA ALA A 56 -6.18 15.67 -0.29
C ALA A 56 -5.58 15.92 -1.70
N SER A 57 -5.11 14.87 -2.39
CA SER A 57 -4.58 14.98 -3.75
C SER A 57 -5.68 14.78 -4.80
N THR A 58 -5.41 15.22 -6.03
CA THR A 58 -6.31 14.95 -7.17
C THR A 58 -6.58 13.45 -7.28
N LYS A 59 -7.87 13.07 -7.27
CA LYS A 59 -8.26 11.66 -7.32
C LYS A 59 -7.73 11.03 -8.61
N PRO A 60 -7.05 9.87 -8.52
CA PRO A 60 -6.58 9.19 -9.71
C PRO A 60 -7.79 8.80 -10.58
N MET A 61 -7.73 9.16 -11.86
CA MET A 61 -8.75 8.81 -12.85
C MET A 61 -8.53 7.35 -13.27
N LEU A 62 -8.82 6.42 -12.36
CA LEU A 62 -8.49 5.00 -12.54
C LEU A 62 -9.39 4.31 -13.60
N PHE A 63 -10.58 4.87 -13.89
CA PHE A 63 -11.57 4.30 -14.81
C PHE A 63 -12.31 5.38 -15.63
N GLY A 64 -11.58 6.35 -16.20
CA GLY A 64 -12.20 7.46 -16.93
C GLY A 64 -13.10 8.33 -16.01
N PRO A 65 -14.23 8.89 -16.49
CA PRO A 65 -15.07 9.79 -15.68
C PRO A 65 -15.67 9.14 -14.40
N LEU A 66 -15.56 7.81 -14.24
CA LEU A 66 -15.83 7.14 -12.97
C LEU A 66 -14.62 7.27 -12.03
N THR A 67 -14.61 8.37 -11.29
CA THR A 67 -13.70 8.54 -10.15
C THR A 67 -14.02 7.49 -9.08
N VAL A 68 -13.13 6.53 -8.87
CA VAL A 68 -13.20 5.63 -7.71
C VAL A 68 -12.99 6.47 -6.46
N ASN A 69 -14.06 6.65 -5.69
CA ASN A 69 -13.99 7.43 -4.46
C ASN A 69 -13.33 6.58 -3.36
N LEU A 70 -12.02 6.70 -3.22
CA LEU A 70 -11.22 6.02 -2.19
C LEU A 70 -11.19 6.78 -0.85
N THR A 71 -12.14 7.70 -0.64
CA THR A 71 -12.26 8.46 0.60
C THR A 71 -12.96 7.65 1.68
N PHE A 72 -12.52 7.82 2.92
CA PHE A 72 -13.22 7.25 4.07
C PHE A 72 -14.59 7.91 4.29
N ALA A 73 -15.55 7.11 4.78
CA ALA A 73 -16.86 7.61 5.18
C ALA A 73 -16.75 8.60 6.36
N GLU A 74 -17.76 9.44 6.57
CA GLU A 74 -17.73 10.47 7.62
C GLU A 74 -17.53 9.91 9.03
N ARG A 75 -18.09 8.73 9.30
CA ARG A 75 -18.00 8.06 10.60
C ARG A 75 -16.82 7.11 10.71
N ASP A 76 -16.00 6.99 9.67
CA ASP A 76 -14.84 6.10 9.69
C ASP A 76 -13.76 6.68 10.62
N PRO A 77 -13.29 5.92 11.64
CA PRO A 77 -12.29 6.40 12.58
C PRO A 77 -10.97 6.79 11.90
N ARG A 78 -10.66 6.21 10.73
CA ARG A 78 -9.44 6.48 9.96
C ARG A 78 -9.43 7.88 9.34
N ARG A 79 -10.59 8.52 9.21
CA ARG A 79 -10.69 9.89 8.68
C ARG A 79 -9.89 10.91 9.49
N LYS A 80 -9.69 10.68 10.80
CA LYS A 80 -8.86 11.55 11.65
C LYS A 80 -7.36 11.46 11.35
N GLN A 81 -6.93 10.46 10.60
CA GLN A 81 -5.52 10.21 10.28
C GLN A 81 -5.10 10.82 8.94
N VAL A 82 -6.08 11.33 8.19
CA VAL A 82 -5.95 11.86 6.83
C VAL A 82 -5.07 13.11 6.82
N LEU A 83 -4.25 13.25 5.77
CA LEU A 83 -3.50 14.49 5.54
C LEU A 83 -4.43 15.62 5.10
N GLU A 84 -4.31 16.77 5.75
CA GLU A 84 -5.08 17.98 5.44
C GLU A 84 -4.69 18.60 4.10
N GLU A 85 -3.41 18.52 3.74
CA GLU A 85 -2.84 19.09 2.52
C GLU A 85 -2.22 18.02 1.62
N PRO A 86 -2.29 18.18 0.28
CA PRO A 86 -1.57 17.31 -0.63
C PRO A 86 -0.05 17.47 -0.46
N ARG A 87 0.66 16.34 -0.38
CA ARG A 87 2.12 16.29 -0.29
C ARG A 87 2.69 15.55 -1.50
N PRO A 88 3.23 16.25 -2.52
CA PRO A 88 3.64 15.63 -3.78
C PRO A 88 4.84 14.67 -3.61
N ASN A 89 5.63 14.85 -2.55
CA ASN A 89 6.80 14.04 -2.27
C ASN A 89 6.48 12.61 -1.79
N ILE A 90 5.21 12.31 -1.43
CA ILE A 90 4.80 10.99 -0.94
C ILE A 90 5.17 9.88 -1.94
N SER A 91 4.98 10.11 -3.25
CA SER A 91 5.26 9.11 -4.28
C SER A 91 6.71 8.62 -4.29
N PHE A 92 7.67 9.45 -3.86
CA PHE A 92 9.09 9.07 -3.82
C PHE A 92 9.44 8.17 -2.64
N VAL A 93 8.62 8.17 -1.59
CA VAL A 93 8.89 7.44 -0.35
C VAL A 93 8.21 6.06 -0.35
N LEU A 94 7.16 5.88 -1.15
CA LEU A 94 6.41 4.63 -1.19
C LEU A 94 7.07 3.58 -2.09
N CYS A 95 7.30 2.39 -1.54
CA CYS A 95 7.67 1.21 -2.30
C CYS A 95 6.41 0.52 -2.79
N ASN A 96 6.10 0.66 -4.08
CA ASN A 96 4.86 0.14 -4.69
C ASN A 96 4.99 -1.29 -5.25
N ALA A 97 6.06 -2.02 -4.92
CA ALA A 97 6.29 -3.39 -5.42
C ALA A 97 6.12 -3.47 -6.94
N CYS A 98 6.75 -2.54 -7.65
CA CYS A 98 6.75 -2.48 -9.12
C CYS A 98 8.17 -2.57 -9.65
N VAL A 99 8.31 -2.65 -10.97
CA VAL A 99 9.63 -2.77 -11.64
C VAL A 99 10.60 -1.64 -11.30
N THR A 100 10.10 -0.46 -10.95
CA THR A 100 10.94 0.69 -10.54
C THR A 100 11.25 0.71 -9.04
N SER A 101 10.67 -0.20 -8.25
CA SER A 101 10.99 -0.34 -6.83
C SER A 101 12.34 -1.07 -6.67
N PRO A 102 13.09 -0.82 -5.59
CA PRO A 102 14.30 -1.58 -5.29
C PRO A 102 14.01 -3.09 -5.25
N ALA A 103 14.93 -3.89 -5.79
CA ALA A 103 14.82 -5.35 -5.75
C ALA A 103 14.81 -5.84 -4.29
N LEU A 104 13.81 -6.66 -3.94
CA LEU A 104 13.76 -7.29 -2.63
C LEU A 104 14.64 -8.55 -2.66
N VAL A 105 15.70 -8.53 -1.85
CA VAL A 105 16.56 -9.69 -1.62
C VAL A 105 16.32 -10.18 -0.20
N VAL A 106 15.91 -11.44 -0.07
CA VAL A 106 15.75 -12.11 1.23
C VAL A 106 16.94 -13.02 1.44
N LEU A 107 17.79 -12.69 2.42
CA LEU A 107 18.88 -13.57 2.83
C LEU A 107 18.29 -14.68 3.70
N LYS A 108 18.33 -15.92 3.18
CA LYS A 108 18.07 -17.11 3.99
C LYS A 108 19.38 -17.52 4.69
N ASP A 109 19.27 -18.15 5.85
CA ASP A 109 20.44 -18.74 6.51
C ASP A 109 21.09 -19.79 5.58
N ALA A 110 22.42 -19.90 5.62
CA ALA A 110 23.17 -20.77 4.72
C ALA A 110 22.73 -22.25 4.84
N ASP A 111 22.30 -22.66 6.03
CA ASP A 111 21.90 -24.03 6.33
C ASP A 111 20.50 -24.39 5.78
N ILE A 112 19.66 -23.41 5.43
CA ILE A 112 18.30 -23.63 4.91
C ILE A 112 18.30 -23.91 3.40
N ILE A 113 19.38 -23.55 2.70
CA ILE A 113 19.49 -23.69 1.23
C ILE A 113 19.84 -25.14 0.83
N ALA A 114 20.30 -25.97 1.77
CA ALA A 114 20.70 -27.36 1.50
C ALA A 114 19.54 -28.37 1.44
N GLU A 115 18.29 -27.95 1.75
CA GLU A 115 17.13 -28.83 1.84
C GLU A 115 16.03 -28.58 0.77
N GLU A 116 16.23 -27.64 -0.16
CA GLU A 116 15.37 -27.43 -1.36
C GLU A 116 16.03 -27.98 -2.64
#